data_AF-A0A1Y4C802-F1
#
_entry.id   AF-A0A1Y4C802-F1
#
_cell.length_a   1.000
_cell.length_b   1.000
_cell.length_c   1.000
_cell.angle_alpha   90.00
_cell.angle_beta   90.00
_cell.angle_gamma   90.00
#
_symmetry.space_group_name_H-M   'P 1'
#
loop_
_entity.id
_entity.type
_entity.pdbx_description
1 polymer ?
#
loop_
_entity_poly.entity_id
_entity_poly.type
_entity_poly.pdbx_seq_one_letter_code
_entity_poly.pdbx_strand_id
1 'polypeptide(L)'
;MFAAGALLLLSGCDFFRVLAGRPTGDELGELSAKREAALERLEAERLAQQDDSVRRAGLAEAWVSDSVCVREAMESGRAVFKRISDLKVRPSEVPDCRFCLMMGYFNNRANAERLFARISSDGHSPMLVPFESGATGVALFPSSSAAEILGKIDEVRGKDYFPPDFWIVWNTQKYN
;
A
#
# COMPACT_ATOMS: atom_id res chain seq x y z
N MET A 1 33.42 -29.43 -59.32
CA MET A 1 33.82 -28.07 -58.89
C MET A 1 32.75 -27.09 -59.40
N PHE A 2 31.68 -26.88 -58.63
CA PHE A 2 30.71 -25.81 -58.90
C PHE A 2 30.48 -25.08 -57.58
N ALA A 3 31.48 -24.29 -57.19
CA ALA A 3 31.42 -23.36 -56.08
C ALA A 3 31.78 -21.99 -56.66
N ALA A 4 30.84 -21.04 -56.61
CA ALA A 4 31.05 -19.57 -56.62
C ALA A 4 29.89 -18.76 -57.24
N GLY A 5 28.88 -19.38 -57.85
CA GLY A 5 27.83 -18.62 -58.56
C GLY A 5 26.69 -18.06 -57.71
N ALA A 6 26.42 -18.64 -56.54
CA ALA A 6 25.20 -18.34 -55.77
C ALA A 6 25.37 -17.25 -54.70
N LEU A 7 26.60 -16.89 -54.30
CA LEU A 7 26.84 -15.90 -53.24
C LEU A 7 26.77 -14.43 -53.72
N LEU A 8 26.90 -14.16 -55.02
CA LEU A 8 26.92 -12.78 -55.55
C LEU A 8 25.53 -12.21 -55.86
N LEU A 9 24.49 -13.04 -55.88
CA LEU A 9 23.12 -12.60 -56.19
C LEU A 9 22.38 -12.01 -54.97
N LEU A 10 22.90 -12.24 -53.76
CA LEU A 10 22.31 -11.72 -52.52
C LEU A 10 22.79 -10.31 -52.16
N SER A 11 23.95 -9.86 -52.66
CA SER A 11 24.47 -8.49 -52.43
C SER A 11 24.18 -7.49 -53.56
N GLY A 12 23.86 -7.98 -54.77
CA GLY A 12 23.67 -7.12 -55.94
C GLY A 12 22.41 -6.23 -55.89
N CYS A 13 21.32 -6.71 -55.30
CA CYS A 13 20.06 -5.96 -55.19
C CYS A 13 20.14 -4.77 -54.21
N ASP A 14 20.96 -4.89 -53.17
CA ASP A 14 21.14 -3.84 -52.17
C ASP A 14 22.03 -2.70 -52.71
N PHE A 15 22.96 -2.97 -53.63
CA PHE A 15 23.72 -1.92 -54.32
C PHE A 15 22.82 -0.96 -55.10
N PHE A 16 21.81 -1.47 -55.82
CA PHE A 16 20.84 -0.61 -56.53
C PHE A 16 19.91 0.15 -55.57
N ARG A 17 19.62 -0.40 -54.38
CA ARG A 17 18.83 0.30 -53.36
C ARG A 17 19.60 1.49 -52.80
N VAL A 18 20.87 1.30 -52.45
CA VAL A 18 21.75 2.38 -51.99
C VAL A 18 21.86 3.47 -53.06
N LEU A 19 22.06 3.11 -54.33
CA LEU A 19 22.16 4.07 -55.44
C LEU A 19 20.85 4.85 -55.70
N ALA A 20 19.70 4.25 -55.37
CA ALA A 20 18.38 4.86 -55.45
C ALA A 20 17.94 5.55 -54.13
N GLY A 21 18.82 5.64 -53.12
CA GLY A 21 18.51 6.20 -51.80
C GLY A 21 17.48 5.39 -51.00
N ARG A 22 17.33 4.10 -51.29
CA ARG A 22 16.39 3.19 -50.63
C ARG A 22 17.11 2.34 -49.58
N PRO A 23 16.44 1.98 -48.48
CA PRO A 23 17.06 1.19 -47.42
C PRO A 23 17.49 -0.20 -47.89
N THR A 24 18.63 -0.68 -47.41
CA THR A 24 19.12 -2.06 -47.66
C THR A 24 18.32 -3.09 -46.85
N GLY A 25 18.49 -4.38 -47.17
CA GLY A 25 17.83 -5.46 -46.41
C GLY A 25 18.19 -5.45 -44.92
N ASP A 26 19.46 -5.19 -44.60
CA ASP A 26 19.95 -5.10 -43.23
C ASP A 26 19.38 -3.87 -42.50
N GLU A 27 19.33 -2.71 -43.17
CA GLU A 27 18.69 -1.50 -42.63
C GLU A 27 17.19 -1.70 -42.38
N LEU A 28 16.50 -2.44 -43.25
CA LEU A 28 15.10 -2.80 -43.06
C LEU A 28 14.90 -3.70 -41.83
N GLY A 29 15.79 -4.66 -41.60
CA GLY A 29 15.78 -5.53 -40.43
C GLY A 29 16.06 -4.77 -39.13
N GLU A 30 17.01 -3.82 -39.15
CA GLU A 30 17.22 -2.94 -37.99
C GLU A 30 16.04 -2.01 -37.73
N LEU A 31 15.42 -1.47 -38.78
CA LEU A 31 14.24 -0.61 -38.68
C LEU A 31 13.03 -1.38 -38.15
N SER A 32 12.82 -2.64 -38.55
CA SER A 32 11.75 -3.48 -38.00
C SER A 32 12.01 -3.82 -36.53
N ALA A 33 13.23 -4.24 -36.17
CA ALA A 33 13.58 -4.54 -34.79
C ALA A 33 13.44 -3.31 -33.86
N LYS A 34 13.85 -2.12 -34.32
CA LYS A 34 13.66 -0.86 -33.58
C LYS A 34 12.18 -0.50 -33.43
N ARG A 35 11.35 -0.77 -34.44
CA ARG A 35 9.89 -0.54 -34.39
C ARG A 35 9.19 -1.50 -33.44
N GLU A 36 9.52 -2.79 -33.51
CA GLU A 36 8.98 -3.82 -32.61
C GLU A 36 9.33 -3.49 -31.15
N ALA A 37 10.60 -3.19 -30.87
CA ALA A 37 11.02 -2.77 -29.53
C ALA A 37 10.34 -1.47 -29.06
N ALA A 38 10.03 -0.53 -29.97
CA ALA A 38 9.29 0.68 -29.63
C ALA A 38 7.81 0.40 -29.32
N LEU A 39 7.19 -0.53 -30.05
CA LEU A 39 5.81 -0.96 -29.81
C LEU A 39 5.70 -1.70 -28.47
N GLU A 40 6.61 -2.63 -28.17
CA GLU A 40 6.63 -3.34 -26.89
C GLU A 40 6.79 -2.38 -25.70
N ARG A 41 7.63 -1.34 -25.83
CA ARG A 41 7.76 -0.30 -24.80
C ARG A 41 6.47 0.49 -24.62
N LEU A 42 5.82 0.89 -25.71
CA LEU A 42 4.53 1.60 -25.65
C LEU A 42 3.43 0.74 -25.04
N GLU A 43 3.39 -0.55 -25.33
CA GLU A 43 2.44 -1.49 -24.73
C GLU A 43 2.70 -1.68 -23.24
N ALA A 44 3.96 -1.85 -22.84
CA ALA A 44 4.35 -1.95 -21.43
C ALA A 44 3.99 -0.66 -20.66
N GLU A 45 4.22 0.52 -21.24
CA GLU A 45 3.83 1.81 -20.65
C GLU A 45 2.31 1.94 -20.50
N ARG A 46 1.54 1.52 -21.51
CA ARG A 46 0.06 1.53 -21.45
C ARG A 46 -0.47 0.60 -20.36
N LEU A 47 0.07 -0.61 -20.27
CA LEU A 47 -0.31 -1.57 -19.23
C LEU A 47 0.02 -1.01 -17.85
N ALA A 48 1.22 -0.45 -17.66
CA ALA A 48 1.60 0.18 -16.40
C ALA A 48 0.70 1.37 -16.02
N GLN A 49 0.29 2.19 -16.99
CA GLN A 49 -0.66 3.30 -16.77
C GLN A 49 -2.06 2.80 -16.39
N GLN A 50 -2.53 1.74 -17.06
CA GLN A 50 -3.82 1.12 -16.74
C GLN A 50 -3.80 0.54 -15.33
N ASP A 51 -2.77 -0.22 -14.96
CA ASP A 51 -2.62 -0.79 -13.63
C ASP A 51 -2.56 0.29 -12.55
N ASP A 52 -1.83 1.38 -12.78
CA ASP A 52 -1.80 2.50 -11.83
C ASP A 52 -3.17 3.19 -11.71
N SER A 53 -3.92 3.32 -12.80
CA SER A 53 -5.27 3.87 -12.77
C SER A 53 -6.25 3.00 -11.96
N VAL A 54 -6.20 1.68 -12.16
CA VAL A 54 -7.05 0.71 -11.45
C VAL A 54 -6.68 0.69 -9.98
N ARG A 55 -5.38 0.71 -9.65
CA ARG A 55 -4.91 0.79 -8.27
C ARG A 55 -5.38 2.06 -7.57
N ARG A 56 -5.28 3.22 -8.23
CA ARG A 56 -5.77 4.50 -7.68
C ARG A 56 -7.28 4.48 -7.47
N ALA A 57 -8.05 3.94 -8.41
CA ALA A 57 -9.50 3.79 -8.27
C ALA A 57 -9.84 2.89 -7.07
N GLY A 58 -9.21 1.73 -6.96
CA GLY A 58 -9.44 0.80 -5.84
C GLY A 58 -9.08 1.40 -4.47
N LEU A 59 -7.99 2.20 -4.40
CA LEU A 59 -7.65 2.94 -3.19
C LEU A 59 -8.74 3.97 -2.85
N ALA A 60 -9.21 4.75 -3.82
CA ALA A 60 -10.27 5.74 -3.61
C ALA A 60 -11.58 5.08 -3.14
N GLU A 61 -11.96 3.94 -3.71
CA GLU A 61 -13.12 3.16 -3.29
C GLU A 61 -12.99 2.66 -1.85
N ALA A 62 -11.82 2.11 -1.49
CA ALA A 62 -11.54 1.68 -0.12
C ALA A 62 -11.64 2.85 0.88
N TRP A 63 -11.15 4.04 0.49
CA TRP A 63 -11.28 5.26 1.29
C TRP A 63 -12.72 5.69 1.53
N VAL A 64 -13.55 5.67 0.48
CA VAL A 64 -14.97 6.00 0.57
C VAL A 64 -15.68 4.97 1.45
N SER A 65 -15.42 3.68 1.24
CA SER A 65 -15.98 2.59 2.03
C SER A 65 -15.64 2.73 3.51
N ASP A 66 -14.37 2.98 3.85
CA ASP A 66 -13.96 3.17 5.25
C ASP A 66 -14.62 4.41 5.86
N SER A 67 -14.79 5.50 5.11
CA SER A 67 -15.46 6.70 5.61
C SER A 67 -16.93 6.44 5.95
N VAL A 68 -17.62 5.65 5.12
CA VAL A 68 -18.99 5.20 5.40
C VAL A 68 -19.02 4.31 6.65
N CYS A 69 -18.12 3.34 6.73
CA CYS A 69 -18.03 2.39 7.85
C CYS A 69 -17.76 3.09 9.19
N VAL A 70 -16.82 4.05 9.22
CA VAL A 70 -16.54 4.88 10.40
C VAL A 70 -17.78 5.65 10.83
N ARG A 71 -18.47 6.30 9.89
CA ARG A 71 -19.68 7.07 10.19
C ARG A 71 -20.78 6.19 10.78
N GLU A 72 -21.07 5.04 10.16
CA GLU A 72 -22.07 4.09 10.66
C GLU A 72 -21.72 3.55 12.05
N ALA A 73 -20.43 3.24 12.29
CA ALA A 73 -19.97 2.78 13.60
C ALA A 73 -20.10 3.86 14.68
N MET A 74 -19.90 5.13 14.33
CA MET A 74 -20.09 6.25 15.25
C MET A 74 -21.58 6.52 15.51
N GLU A 75 -22.42 6.53 14.48
CA GLU A 75 -23.87 6.76 14.59
C GLU A 75 -24.57 5.66 15.39
N SER A 76 -24.14 4.40 15.23
CA SER A 76 -24.62 3.25 16.00
C SER A 76 -24.05 3.14 17.41
N GLY A 77 -23.08 3.98 17.77
CA GLY A 77 -22.38 3.91 19.06
C GLY A 77 -21.50 2.66 19.23
N ARG A 78 -21.18 1.94 18.15
CA ARG A 78 -20.35 0.73 18.18
C ARG A 78 -18.91 1.02 18.59
N ALA A 79 -18.38 2.17 18.19
CA ALA A 79 -17.01 2.59 18.51
C ALA A 79 -16.84 4.11 18.50
N VAL A 80 -15.88 4.60 19.28
CA VAL A 80 -15.45 6.01 19.27
C VAL A 80 -14.13 6.13 18.50
N PHE A 81 -14.10 6.98 17.49
CA PHE A 81 -12.90 7.26 16.71
C PHE A 81 -12.22 8.55 17.17
N LYS A 82 -10.90 8.53 17.34
CA LYS A 82 -10.09 9.73 17.65
C LYS A 82 -8.93 9.88 16.69
N ARG A 83 -8.74 11.09 16.15
CA ARG A 83 -7.56 11.41 15.32
C ARG A 83 -6.31 11.37 16.17
N ILE A 84 -5.27 10.75 15.63
CA ILE A 84 -3.96 10.75 16.28
C ILE A 84 -3.40 12.17 16.47
N SER A 85 -3.72 13.10 15.56
CA SER A 85 -3.37 14.52 15.67
C SER A 85 -3.97 15.17 16.92
N ASP A 86 -5.16 14.72 17.33
CA ASP A 86 -5.87 15.27 18.48
C ASP A 86 -5.32 14.69 19.80
N LEU A 87 -4.52 13.63 19.71
CA LEU A 87 -3.98 12.87 20.83
C LEU A 87 -2.58 13.30 21.26
N LYS A 88 -1.88 14.18 20.52
CA LYS A 88 -0.50 14.61 20.84
C LYS A 88 0.46 13.42 21.08
N VAL A 89 0.38 12.44 20.19
CA VAL A 89 1.34 11.32 20.15
C VAL A 89 2.67 11.84 19.64
N ARG A 90 3.80 11.36 20.20
CA ARG A 90 5.12 11.80 19.75
C ARG A 90 5.31 11.41 18.27
N PRO A 91 5.71 12.35 17.38
CA PRO A 91 5.77 12.09 15.94
C PRO A 91 6.60 10.87 15.52
N SER A 92 7.72 10.62 16.21
CA SER A 92 8.60 9.47 15.94
C SER A 92 8.04 8.13 16.40
N GLU A 93 6.94 8.13 17.15
CA GLU A 93 6.34 6.94 17.77
C GLU A 93 4.86 6.78 17.39
N VAL A 94 4.42 7.50 16.36
CA VAL A 94 3.13 7.30 15.72
C VAL A 94 3.09 5.90 15.10
N PRO A 95 2.11 5.05 15.46
CA PRO A 95 1.96 3.74 14.84
C PRO A 95 1.85 3.86 13.32
N ASP A 96 2.59 2.99 12.61
CA ASP A 96 2.54 2.92 11.15
C ASP A 96 1.31 2.13 10.66
N CYS A 97 0.14 2.64 11.01
CA CYS A 97 -1.14 2.08 10.62
C CYS A 97 -2.19 3.17 10.51
N ARG A 98 -3.22 2.92 9.71
CA ARG A 98 -4.34 3.85 9.54
C ARG A 98 -5.31 3.80 10.70
N PHE A 99 -5.52 2.62 11.27
CA PHE A 99 -6.39 2.37 12.41
C PHE A 99 -5.69 1.48 13.44
N CYS A 100 -5.87 1.77 14.72
CA CYS A 100 -5.50 0.86 15.82
C CYS A 100 -6.47 0.99 16.99
N LEU A 101 -6.67 -0.11 17.72
CA LEU A 101 -7.58 -0.18 18.84
C LEU A 101 -6.80 0.14 20.10
N MET A 102 -7.11 1.25 20.75
CA MET A 102 -6.41 1.64 21.95
C MET A 102 -7.11 1.04 23.19
N MET A 103 -6.37 0.24 23.92
CA MET A 103 -6.82 -0.55 25.07
C MET A 103 -6.62 0.18 26.41
N GLY A 104 -5.85 1.26 26.41
CA GLY A 104 -5.67 2.08 27.61
C GLY A 104 -4.70 3.23 27.40
N TYR A 105 -4.73 4.15 28.37
CA TYR A 105 -3.85 5.31 28.47
C TYR A 105 -3.42 5.48 29.93
N PHE A 106 -2.12 5.50 30.18
CA PHE A 106 -1.58 5.47 31.54
C PHE A 106 -0.52 6.54 31.75
N ASN A 107 -0.67 7.34 32.80
CA ASN A 107 0.36 8.30 33.23
C ASN A 107 1.63 7.60 33.77
N ASN A 108 1.50 6.35 34.21
CA ASN A 108 2.63 5.53 34.66
C ASN A 108 2.91 4.44 33.63
N ARG A 109 4.11 4.50 33.03
CA ARG A 109 4.57 3.52 32.04
C ARG A 109 4.51 2.08 32.54
N ALA A 110 4.82 1.82 33.81
CA ALA A 110 4.76 0.47 34.37
C ALA A 110 3.35 -0.14 34.31
N ASN A 111 2.29 0.69 34.40
CA ASN A 111 0.92 0.20 34.25
C ASN A 111 0.61 -0.16 32.79
N ALA A 112 1.10 0.64 31.82
CA ALA A 112 0.99 0.31 30.41
C ALA A 112 1.73 -0.98 30.07
N GLU A 113 2.93 -1.18 30.62
CA GLU A 113 3.72 -2.40 30.44
C GLU A 113 3.06 -3.63 31.05
N ARG A 114 2.39 -3.52 32.20
CA ARG A 114 1.59 -4.62 32.76
C ARG A 114 0.43 -5.01 31.84
N LEU A 115 -0.30 -4.03 31.30
CA LEU A 115 -1.38 -4.30 30.35
C LEU A 115 -0.83 -4.93 29.06
N PHE A 116 0.29 -4.39 28.55
CA PHE A 116 1.00 -4.94 27.40
C PHE A 116 1.37 -6.42 27.63
N ALA A 117 1.98 -6.74 28.77
CA ALA A 117 2.38 -8.11 29.10
C ALA A 117 1.17 -9.05 29.21
N ARG A 118 0.07 -8.58 29.82
CA ARG A 118 -1.18 -9.34 29.93
C ARG A 118 -1.78 -9.65 28.56
N ILE A 119 -1.90 -8.64 27.70
CA ILE A 119 -2.40 -8.81 26.33
C ILE A 119 -1.48 -9.73 25.52
N SER A 120 -0.16 -9.61 25.70
CA SER A 120 0.82 -10.47 25.05
C SER A 120 0.69 -11.94 25.50
N SER A 121 0.42 -12.17 26.79
CA SER A 121 0.21 -13.52 27.33
C SER A 121 -1.06 -14.20 26.81
N ASP A 122 -2.03 -13.42 26.32
CA ASP A 122 -3.24 -13.91 25.67
C ASP A 122 -3.03 -14.18 24.16
N GLY A 123 -1.80 -14.02 23.65
CA GLY A 123 -1.42 -14.36 22.27
C GLY A 123 -1.52 -13.21 21.27
N HIS A 124 -1.88 -12.01 21.71
CA HIS A 124 -1.94 -10.83 20.86
C HIS A 124 -0.59 -10.09 20.81
N SER A 125 -0.39 -9.25 19.80
CA SER A 125 0.81 -8.41 19.66
C SER A 125 0.46 -6.94 19.91
N PRO A 126 0.46 -6.47 21.17
CA PRO A 126 0.20 -5.07 21.49
C PRO A 126 1.37 -4.16 21.11
N MET A 127 1.10 -2.86 21.05
CA MET A 127 2.09 -1.80 20.83
C MET A 127 1.99 -0.78 21.97
N LEU A 128 3.14 -0.27 22.43
CA LEU A 128 3.17 0.89 23.32
C LEU A 128 3.16 2.15 22.47
N VAL A 129 2.26 3.09 22.80
CA VAL A 129 2.12 4.37 22.11
C VAL A 129 2.38 5.47 23.12
N PRO A 130 3.56 6.10 23.13
CA PRO A 130 3.84 7.16 24.06
C PRO A 130 3.40 8.53 23.55
N PHE A 131 2.95 9.32 24.50
CA PHE A 131 2.35 10.62 24.28
C PHE A 131 3.32 11.72 24.70
N GLU A 132 3.16 12.92 24.13
CA GLU A 132 3.94 14.10 24.52
C GLU A 132 3.75 14.47 26.00
N SER A 133 2.59 14.12 26.57
CA SER A 133 2.28 14.31 28.00
C SER A 133 3.17 13.48 28.94
N GLY A 134 3.96 12.54 28.42
CA GLY A 134 4.71 11.55 29.21
C GLY A 134 3.89 10.29 29.55
N ALA A 135 2.59 10.28 29.24
CA ALA A 135 1.77 9.08 29.35
C ALA A 135 2.10 8.05 28.26
N THR A 136 1.73 6.80 28.52
CA THR A 136 1.89 5.68 27.59
C THR A 136 0.55 4.97 27.42
N GLY A 137 0.10 4.83 26.19
CA GLY A 137 -1.05 4.02 25.83
C GLY A 137 -0.64 2.67 25.30
N VAL A 138 -1.62 1.76 25.25
CA VAL A 138 -1.46 0.42 24.70
C VAL A 138 -2.43 0.25 23.55
N ALA A 139 -1.92 -0.08 22.37
CA ALA A 139 -2.70 -0.30 21.16
C ALA A 139 -2.67 -1.77 20.72
N LEU A 140 -3.72 -2.18 20.02
CA LEU A 140 -3.88 -3.48 19.38
C LEU A 140 -4.34 -3.31 17.94
N PHE A 141 -4.19 -4.38 17.16
CA PHE A 141 -4.75 -4.53 15.82
C PHE A 141 -4.45 -3.34 14.88
N PRO A 142 -3.17 -3.12 14.51
CA PRO A 142 -2.85 -2.20 13.43
C PRO A 142 -3.57 -2.66 12.15
N SER A 143 -4.28 -1.74 11.50
CA SER A 143 -5.03 -2.01 10.27
C SER A 143 -5.01 -0.81 9.32
N SER A 144 -5.23 -1.08 8.04
CA SER A 144 -5.47 -0.06 7.00
C SER A 144 -6.96 0.19 6.71
N SER A 145 -7.88 -0.59 7.29
CA SER A 145 -9.33 -0.52 7.05
C SER A 145 -10.13 -0.39 8.35
N ALA A 146 -11.18 0.43 8.28
CA ALA A 146 -12.13 0.59 9.37
C ALA A 146 -12.96 -0.69 9.60
N ALA A 147 -13.34 -1.38 8.53
CA ALA A 147 -14.14 -2.60 8.63
C ALA A 147 -13.37 -3.73 9.34
N GLU A 148 -12.09 -3.90 9.00
CA GLU A 148 -11.23 -4.92 9.61
C GLU A 148 -11.08 -4.69 11.12
N ILE A 149 -10.74 -3.47 11.54
CA ILE A 149 -10.57 -3.17 12.96
C ILE A 149 -11.88 -3.31 13.74
N LEU A 150 -13.01 -2.90 13.16
CA LEU A 150 -14.32 -3.04 13.80
C LEU A 150 -14.71 -4.51 13.98
N GLY A 151 -14.34 -5.39 13.04
CA GLY A 151 -14.52 -6.83 13.16
C GLY A 151 -13.66 -7.46 14.26
N LYS A 152 -12.43 -6.96 14.44
CA LYS A 152 -11.49 -7.44 15.46
C LYS A 152 -11.85 -7.05 16.89
N ILE A 153 -12.72 -6.06 17.10
CA ILE A 153 -13.16 -5.68 18.46
C ILE A 153 -13.75 -6.90 19.17
N ASP A 154 -14.49 -7.74 18.46
CA ASP A 154 -15.20 -8.87 19.06
C ASP A 154 -14.25 -9.99 19.53
N GLU A 155 -13.01 -10.04 19.03
CA GLU A 155 -11.98 -11.00 19.49
C GLU A 155 -11.52 -10.72 20.93
N VAL A 156 -11.48 -9.44 21.30
CA VAL A 156 -11.05 -8.99 22.63
C VAL A 156 -12.23 -8.59 23.50
N ARG A 157 -13.44 -8.49 22.92
CA ARG A 157 -14.66 -8.17 23.65
C ARG A 157 -14.96 -9.29 24.64
N GLY A 158 -15.10 -8.93 25.92
CA GLY A 158 -15.34 -9.88 27.02
C GLY A 158 -14.08 -10.41 27.69
N LYS A 159 -12.89 -10.07 27.20
CA LYS A 159 -11.65 -10.24 27.96
C LYS A 159 -11.65 -9.31 29.17
N ASP A 160 -11.05 -9.75 30.25
CA ASP A 160 -11.00 -9.01 31.52
C ASP A 160 -10.20 -7.70 31.47
N TYR A 161 -9.33 -7.56 30.46
CA TYR A 161 -8.55 -6.37 30.18
C TYR A 161 -9.20 -5.44 29.14
N PHE A 162 -10.35 -5.80 28.57
CA PHE A 162 -11.05 -4.96 27.60
C PHE A 162 -11.68 -3.76 28.31
N PRO A 163 -11.27 -2.52 27.98
CA PRO A 163 -11.77 -1.35 28.68
C PRO A 163 -13.22 -1.03 28.27
N PRO A 164 -14.04 -0.49 29.18
CA PRO A 164 -15.41 -0.08 28.87
C PRO A 164 -15.45 1.11 27.89
N ASP A 165 -14.43 1.96 27.92
CA ASP A 165 -14.31 3.21 27.15
C ASP A 165 -13.18 3.14 26.11
N PHE A 166 -13.14 2.05 25.33
CA PHE A 166 -12.19 1.93 24.24
C PHE A 166 -12.42 2.97 23.14
N TRP A 167 -11.36 3.18 22.38
CA TRP A 167 -11.28 4.15 21.29
C TRP A 167 -10.46 3.54 20.16
N ILE A 168 -10.90 3.76 18.92
CA ILE A 168 -10.12 3.49 17.73
C ILE A 168 -9.37 4.77 17.39
N VAL A 169 -8.05 4.68 17.30
CA VAL A 169 -7.23 5.78 16.82
C VAL A 169 -7.06 5.62 15.33
N TRP A 170 -7.38 6.68 14.59
CA TRP A 170 -7.14 6.75 13.16
C TRP A 170 -6.08 7.81 12.80
N ASN A 171 -5.23 7.47 11.84
CA ASN A 171 -4.14 8.30 11.35
C ASN A 171 -4.40 8.69 9.89
N THR A 172 -4.66 9.97 9.66
CA THR A 172 -4.88 10.52 8.31
C THR A 172 -3.61 11.07 7.67
N GLN A 173 -2.52 11.26 8.42
CA GLN A 173 -1.33 11.99 7.95
C GLN A 173 -0.46 11.20 6.98
N LYS A 174 -0.52 9.86 7.02
CA LYS A 174 0.33 9.00 6.17
C LYS A 174 -0.33 8.61 4.84
N TYR A 175 -1.63 8.83 4.70
CA TYR A 175 -2.40 8.28 3.58
C TYR A 175 -3.11 9.34 2.72
N ASN A 176 -2.92 10.63 3.03
CA ASN A 176 -3.25 11.76 2.15
C ASN A 176 -2.16 11.99 1.10
#